data_AF-E0IF33-F1
#
_entry.id   AF-E0IF33-F1
#
_cell.length_a   1.000
_cell.length_b   1.000
_cell.length_c   1.000
_cell.angle_alpha   90.00
_cell.angle_beta   90.00
_cell.angle_gamma   90.00
#
_symmetry.space_group_name_H-M   'P 1'
#
loop_
_entity.id
_entity.type
_entity.pdbx_description
1 polymer ?
#
loop_
_entity_poly.entity_id
_entity_poly.type
_entity_poly.pdbx_seq_one_letter_code
_entity_poly.pdbx_strand_id
1 'polypeptide(L)'
;MKKIVVVFCLISSLLFIIGCTSNRETEKIASETKLEKEEVRPENVEIKLDEKKLAAFWRWVSEHEDKIYNYDRDPDNEATRIQLSSKLESFDPDLTFMIGPLREGKRDFIISADGILTAFPYVKRIVEKASGVDKLNVIAFRPRTEITEVKYRNITLKSEQVYFRWEEEEGGKIGIETFVSGVNEMNDDIESALFLLMDNAIGEYEVETRVGGISYNLYKEKEKDLLPFHQFRTIVDENYNK
;
A
#
# COMPACT_ATOMS: atom_id res chain seq x y z
N MET A 1 17.06 -4.42 -20.75
CA MET A 1 16.28 -4.38 -19.50
C MET A 1 15.53 -3.05 -19.44
N LYS A 2 14.19 -3.07 -19.52
CA LYS A 2 13.38 -1.85 -19.40
C LYS A 2 13.29 -1.51 -17.91
N LYS A 3 13.82 -0.36 -17.50
CA LYS A 3 13.63 0.18 -16.15
C LYS A 3 12.18 0.62 -16.02
N ILE A 4 11.40 -0.07 -15.19
CA ILE A 4 10.05 0.35 -14.81
C ILE A 4 10.22 1.29 -13.63
N VAL A 5 9.83 2.55 -13.80
CA VAL A 5 9.80 3.54 -12.72
C VAL A 5 8.35 3.63 -12.28
N VAL A 6 8.04 3.11 -11.09
CA VAL A 6 6.74 3.31 -10.45
C VAL A 6 6.85 4.60 -9.65
N VAL A 7 6.09 5.63 -10.05
CA VAL A 7 6.01 6.91 -9.33
C VAL A 7 4.88 6.80 -8.33
N PHE A 8 5.21 6.80 -7.04
CA PHE A 8 4.23 6.84 -5.95
C PHE A 8 3.77 8.29 -5.71
N CYS A 9 2.45 8.47 -5.60
CA CYS A 9 1.85 9.77 -5.31
C CYS A 9 1.49 9.83 -3.82
N LEU A 10 2.02 10.84 -3.11
CA LEU A 10 1.78 11.05 -1.68
C LEU A 10 0.66 12.07 -1.46
N ILE A 11 -0.24 11.77 -0.53
CA ILE A 11 -1.19 12.73 0.04
C ILE A 11 -0.45 13.57 1.09
N SER A 12 -0.45 14.89 0.89
CA SER A 12 0.18 15.87 1.78
C SER A 12 -0.87 16.43 2.74
N SER A 13 -0.88 15.98 3.99
CA SER A 13 -1.63 16.61 5.09
C SER A 13 -0.76 17.66 5.78
N LEU A 14 -0.97 18.93 5.41
CA LEU A 14 -0.35 20.10 6.03
C LEU A 14 -1.40 20.83 6.88
N LEU A 15 -1.23 20.89 8.21
CA LEU A 15 -1.98 21.85 9.05
C LEU A 15 -1.12 22.47 10.16
N PHE A 16 -0.87 23.77 9.96
CA PHE A 16 -0.76 24.89 10.89
C PHE A 16 0.03 24.80 12.21
N ILE A 17 1.08 25.63 12.26
CA ILE A 17 1.84 26.08 13.44
C ILE A 17 1.13 27.27 14.10
N ILE A 18 0.78 27.19 15.39
CA ILE A 18 0.72 28.35 16.32
C ILE A 18 1.19 27.94 17.74
N GLY A 19 2.34 28.48 18.15
CA GLY A 19 2.64 29.11 19.45
C GLY A 19 2.35 28.44 20.82
N CYS A 20 3.44 27.95 21.44
CA CYS A 20 3.82 27.94 22.88
C CYS A 20 2.76 28.20 23.99
N THR A 21 2.48 27.19 24.83
CA THR A 21 2.97 27.01 26.23
C THR A 21 2.14 25.95 26.99
N SER A 22 2.82 25.16 27.83
CA SER A 22 2.34 24.00 28.63
C SER A 22 2.09 22.70 27.83
N ASN A 23 3.17 21.91 27.70
CA ASN A 23 3.27 20.79 26.76
C ASN A 23 3.50 19.43 27.45
N ARG A 24 2.86 19.17 28.60
CA ARG A 24 2.91 17.83 29.23
C ARG A 24 1.55 17.28 29.62
N GLU A 25 0.63 18.13 30.08
CA GLU A 25 -0.74 17.68 30.36
C GLU A 25 -1.59 17.59 29.09
N THR A 26 -1.38 18.49 28.13
CA THR A 26 -2.05 18.47 26.81
C THR A 26 -1.62 17.28 25.95
N GLU A 27 -0.33 16.93 25.95
CA GLU A 27 0.17 15.73 25.26
C GLU A 27 -0.34 14.45 25.92
N LYS A 28 -0.46 14.41 27.25
CA LYS A 28 -0.98 13.26 27.99
C LYS A 28 -2.47 13.07 27.73
N ILE A 29 -3.26 14.14 27.80
CA ILE A 29 -4.70 14.12 27.48
C ILE A 29 -4.93 13.79 25.99
N ALA A 30 -4.10 14.29 25.08
CA ALA A 30 -4.14 13.93 23.66
C ALA A 30 -3.74 12.46 23.42
N SER A 31 -2.78 11.92 24.17
CA SER A 31 -2.40 10.50 24.09
C SER A 31 -3.50 9.58 24.64
N GLU A 32 -4.14 9.97 25.74
CA GLU A 32 -5.23 9.21 26.37
C GLU A 32 -6.52 9.29 25.55
N THR A 33 -6.82 10.43 24.89
CA THR A 33 -7.97 10.54 23.97
C THR A 33 -7.73 9.91 22.60
N LYS A 34 -6.47 9.75 22.15
CA LYS A 34 -6.13 9.03 20.91
C LYS A 34 -6.22 7.50 21.08
N LEU A 35 -6.02 7.00 22.31
CA LEU A 35 -6.16 5.59 22.66
C LEU A 35 -7.62 5.13 22.82
N GLU A 36 -8.60 6.04 22.90
CA GLU A 36 -10.02 5.70 23.06
C GLU A 36 -10.86 5.76 21.77
N LYS A 37 -10.26 5.93 20.59
CA LYS A 37 -10.98 5.94 19.30
C LYS A 37 -10.32 5.14 18.18
N GLU A 38 -9.64 4.04 18.50
CA GLU A 38 -9.54 2.95 17.54
C GLU A 38 -10.88 2.20 17.57
N GLU A 39 -11.85 2.73 16.84
CA GLU A 39 -13.12 2.05 16.59
C GLU A 39 -12.79 0.80 15.79
N VAL A 40 -12.62 -0.33 16.49
CA VAL A 40 -12.39 -1.66 15.91
C VAL A 40 -13.56 -1.95 14.98
N ARG A 41 -13.37 -1.65 13.69
CA ARG A 41 -14.37 -1.89 12.65
C ARG A 41 -14.46 -3.41 12.49
N PRO A 42 -15.61 -4.05 12.76
CA PRO A 42 -15.69 -5.50 12.78
C PRO A 42 -15.31 -6.09 11.43
N GLU A 43 -14.48 -7.12 11.46
CA GLU A 43 -13.94 -7.84 10.30
C GLU A 43 -15.03 -8.42 9.36
N ASN A 44 -16.27 -8.52 9.85
CA ASN A 44 -17.41 -9.16 9.16
C ASN A 44 -18.62 -8.23 8.91
N VAL A 45 -18.42 -6.91 8.82
CA VAL A 45 -19.51 -6.02 8.40
C VAL A 45 -19.73 -6.19 6.89
N GLU A 46 -20.92 -6.64 6.51
CA GLU A 46 -21.38 -6.59 5.12
C GLU A 46 -21.40 -5.10 4.68
N ILE A 47 -20.38 -4.68 3.94
CA ILE A 47 -20.26 -3.30 3.49
C ILE A 47 -21.26 -3.06 2.36
N LYS A 48 -22.39 -2.45 2.71
CA LYS A 48 -23.38 -1.97 1.74
C LYS A 48 -22.96 -0.62 1.22
N LEU A 49 -22.21 -0.62 0.11
CA LEU A 49 -21.98 0.59 -0.67
C LEU A 49 -23.29 1.08 -1.29
N ASP A 50 -23.43 2.40 -1.40
CA ASP A 50 -24.50 2.99 -2.21
C ASP A 50 -24.29 2.58 -3.68
N GLU A 51 -25.14 1.67 -4.17
CA GLU A 51 -25.08 1.14 -5.54
C GLU A 51 -25.22 2.24 -6.59
N LYS A 52 -25.97 3.33 -6.32
CA LYS A 52 -26.06 4.46 -7.25
C LYS A 52 -24.75 5.20 -7.34
N LYS A 53 -24.10 5.40 -6.18
CA LYS A 53 -22.79 6.04 -6.10
C LYS A 53 -21.72 5.20 -6.78
N LEU A 54 -21.72 3.89 -6.57
CA LEU A 54 -20.81 2.95 -7.21
C LEU A 54 -21.00 2.90 -8.74
N ALA A 55 -22.25 2.87 -9.21
CA ALA A 55 -22.55 2.97 -10.64
C ALA A 55 -22.12 4.32 -11.24
N ALA A 56 -22.26 5.42 -10.48
CA ALA A 56 -21.80 6.74 -10.91
C ALA A 56 -20.27 6.83 -10.97
N PHE A 57 -19.56 6.19 -10.03
CA PHE A 57 -18.09 6.07 -10.08
C PHE A 57 -17.65 5.36 -11.36
N TRP A 58 -18.18 4.16 -11.64
CA TRP A 58 -17.78 3.40 -12.82
C TRP A 58 -18.18 4.05 -14.14
N ARG A 59 -19.34 4.73 -14.19
CA ARG A 59 -19.69 5.57 -15.34
C ARG A 59 -18.66 6.67 -15.57
N TRP A 60 -18.25 7.37 -14.51
CA TRP A 60 -17.24 8.41 -14.62
C TRP A 60 -15.89 7.85 -15.07
N VAL A 61 -15.46 6.70 -14.55
CA VAL A 61 -14.22 6.04 -14.98
C VAL A 61 -14.29 5.66 -16.46
N SER A 62 -15.42 5.13 -16.92
CA SER A 62 -15.67 4.83 -18.34
C SER A 62 -15.56 6.08 -19.22
N GLU A 63 -16.18 7.19 -18.80
CA GLU A 63 -16.11 8.48 -19.51
C GLU A 63 -14.68 9.07 -19.57
N HIS A 64 -13.82 8.71 -18.62
CA HIS A 64 -12.45 9.21 -18.49
C HIS A 64 -11.40 8.14 -18.83
N GLU A 65 -11.83 6.99 -19.35
CA GLU A 65 -10.99 5.82 -19.55
C GLU A 65 -9.78 6.14 -20.43
N ASP A 66 -9.95 6.94 -21.48
CA ASP A 66 -8.85 7.32 -22.37
C ASP A 66 -7.75 8.12 -21.68
N LYS A 67 -8.11 8.96 -20.70
CA LYS A 67 -7.14 9.69 -19.89
C LYS A 67 -6.40 8.76 -18.94
N ILE A 68 -7.12 7.82 -18.31
CA ILE A 68 -6.53 6.82 -17.43
C ILE A 68 -5.60 5.89 -18.21
N TYR A 69 -6.01 5.45 -19.41
CA TYR A 69 -5.21 4.60 -20.28
C TYR A 69 -3.88 5.27 -20.70
N ASN A 70 -3.93 6.57 -21.00
CA ASN A 70 -2.79 7.38 -21.43
C ASN A 70 -2.10 8.15 -20.27
N TYR A 71 -2.37 7.83 -19.01
CA TYR A 71 -1.98 8.62 -17.84
C TYR A 71 -0.51 9.07 -17.82
N ASP A 72 0.43 8.17 -18.14
CA ASP A 72 1.88 8.46 -18.16
C ASP A 72 2.31 9.39 -19.30
N ARG A 73 1.47 9.53 -20.33
CA ARG A 73 1.73 10.34 -21.53
C ARG A 73 1.05 11.70 -21.46
N ASP A 74 0.17 11.89 -20.50
CA ASP A 74 -0.55 13.13 -20.28
C ASP A 74 0.22 14.00 -19.28
N PRO A 75 0.85 15.11 -19.72
CA PRO A 75 1.59 16.00 -18.84
C PRO A 75 0.69 16.77 -17.85
N ASP A 76 -0.64 16.73 -18.02
CA ASP A 76 -1.62 17.43 -17.19
C ASP A 76 -2.65 16.44 -16.58
N ASN A 77 -2.15 15.29 -16.11
CA ASN A 77 -3.00 14.26 -15.50
C ASN A 77 -3.49 14.61 -14.07
N GLU A 78 -3.05 15.74 -13.51
CA GLU A 78 -3.32 16.16 -12.14
C GLU A 78 -4.83 16.31 -11.86
N ALA A 79 -5.59 16.88 -12.80
CA ALA A 79 -7.03 17.01 -12.65
C ALA A 79 -7.73 15.64 -12.58
N THR A 80 -7.31 14.68 -13.41
CA THR A 80 -7.81 13.29 -13.40
C THR A 80 -7.47 12.63 -12.07
N ARG A 81 -6.25 12.85 -11.57
CA ARG A 81 -5.78 12.32 -10.29
C ARG A 81 -6.62 12.80 -9.11
N ILE A 82 -6.80 14.12 -8.98
CA ILE A 82 -7.61 14.72 -7.91
C ILE A 82 -9.04 14.19 -7.94
N GLN A 83 -9.64 14.08 -9.13
CA GLN A 83 -11.01 13.57 -9.28
C GLN A 83 -11.13 12.09 -8.94
N LEU A 84 -10.16 11.26 -9.33
CA LEU A 84 -10.11 9.85 -8.96
C LEU A 84 -9.98 9.68 -7.43
N SER A 85 -8.99 10.35 -6.82
CA SER A 85 -8.78 10.31 -5.37
C SER A 85 -10.04 10.74 -4.63
N SER A 86 -10.61 11.90 -4.94
CA SER A 86 -11.81 12.41 -4.29
C SER A 86 -13.01 11.45 -4.40
N LYS A 87 -13.16 10.76 -5.55
CA LYS A 87 -14.24 9.78 -5.74
C LYS A 87 -14.02 8.53 -4.90
N LEU A 88 -12.80 8.02 -4.81
CA LEU A 88 -12.46 6.86 -3.99
C LEU A 88 -12.59 7.16 -2.49
N GLU A 89 -12.00 8.27 -2.04
CA GLU A 89 -12.08 8.78 -0.65
C GLU A 89 -13.53 8.95 -0.19
N SER A 90 -14.44 9.25 -1.13
CA SER A 90 -15.85 9.36 -0.80
C SER A 90 -16.48 8.03 -0.36
N PHE A 91 -15.97 6.88 -0.82
CA PHE A 91 -16.44 5.56 -0.36
C PHE A 91 -15.84 5.21 1.00
N ASP A 92 -14.52 5.43 1.15
CA ASP A 92 -13.79 5.31 2.39
C ASP A 92 -12.47 6.11 2.27
N PRO A 93 -12.07 6.90 3.29
CA PRO A 93 -10.93 7.80 3.22
C PRO A 93 -9.58 7.10 3.03
N ASP A 94 -9.49 5.80 3.33
CA ASP A 94 -8.25 5.02 3.24
C ASP A 94 -8.06 4.41 1.84
N LEU A 95 -8.96 4.69 0.90
CA LEU A 95 -8.85 4.20 -0.47
C LEU A 95 -7.97 5.09 -1.33
N THR A 96 -7.09 4.44 -2.08
CA THR A 96 -6.22 5.06 -3.07
C THR A 96 -6.21 4.27 -4.38
N PHE A 97 -5.47 4.78 -5.37
CA PHE A 97 -5.29 4.10 -6.64
C PHE A 97 -3.86 4.22 -7.16
N MET A 98 -3.52 3.31 -8.07
CA MET A 98 -2.29 3.36 -8.85
C MET A 98 -2.60 3.08 -10.32
N ILE A 99 -1.88 3.77 -11.21
CA ILE A 99 -1.88 3.47 -12.63
C ILE A 99 -0.64 2.63 -12.94
N GLY A 100 -0.87 1.39 -13.33
CA GLY A 100 0.16 0.42 -13.62
C GLY A 100 0.59 0.40 -15.09
N PRO A 101 1.39 -0.60 -15.50
CA PRO A 101 1.84 -0.74 -16.88
C PRO A 101 0.69 -1.10 -17.83
N LEU A 102 0.97 -1.05 -19.14
CA LEU A 102 0.12 -1.69 -20.13
C LEU A 102 0.37 -3.20 -20.11
N ARG A 103 -0.69 -4.00 -19.95
CA ARG A 103 -0.69 -5.46 -20.04
C ARG A 103 -1.76 -5.89 -21.03
N GLU A 104 -1.36 -6.67 -22.03
CA GLU A 104 -2.27 -7.21 -23.05
C GLU A 104 -3.12 -6.14 -23.76
N GLY A 105 -2.54 -4.95 -23.98
CA GLY A 105 -3.23 -3.83 -24.65
C GLY A 105 -4.19 -3.05 -23.77
N LYS A 106 -4.29 -3.38 -22.48
CA LYS A 106 -5.07 -2.65 -21.47
C LYS A 106 -4.16 -2.03 -20.43
N ARG A 107 -4.61 -0.95 -19.80
CA ARG A 107 -3.91 -0.25 -18.72
C ARG A 107 -4.33 -0.79 -17.37
N ASP A 108 -3.37 -1.16 -16.54
CA ASP A 108 -3.67 -1.53 -15.16
C ASP A 108 -4.18 -0.32 -14.37
N PHE A 109 -5.40 -0.44 -13.84
CA PHE A 109 -6.01 0.49 -12.91
C PHE A 109 -6.21 -0.24 -11.58
N ILE A 110 -5.34 0.04 -10.63
CA ILE A 110 -5.26 -0.66 -9.35
C ILE A 110 -5.96 0.19 -8.30
N ILE A 111 -6.91 -0.39 -7.57
CA ILE A 111 -7.55 0.22 -6.40
C ILE A 111 -6.96 -0.46 -5.17
N SER A 112 -6.50 0.34 -4.20
CA SER A 112 -5.67 -0.08 -3.07
C SER A 112 -6.22 0.53 -1.79
N ALA A 113 -5.93 -0.10 -0.66
CA ALA A 113 -6.20 0.45 0.67
C ALA A 113 -4.92 0.92 1.39
N ASP A 114 -3.77 0.80 0.71
CA ASP A 114 -2.49 1.27 1.21
C ASP A 114 -2.09 0.63 2.53
N GLY A 115 -2.36 -0.68 2.64
CA GLY A 115 -2.11 -1.46 3.85
C GLY A 115 -3.21 -1.35 4.92
N ILE A 116 -4.24 -0.51 4.72
CA ILE A 116 -5.33 -0.38 5.70
C ILE A 116 -6.33 -1.54 5.56
N LEU A 117 -6.10 -2.61 6.31
CA LEU A 117 -6.88 -3.86 6.26
C LEU A 117 -8.39 -3.65 6.41
N THR A 118 -8.83 -2.69 7.24
CA THR A 118 -10.25 -2.38 7.47
C THR A 118 -10.95 -1.79 6.24
N ALA A 119 -10.21 -1.25 5.27
CA ALA A 119 -10.73 -0.73 4.01
C ALA A 119 -10.76 -1.77 2.87
N PHE A 120 -10.18 -2.96 3.08
CA PHE A 120 -10.15 -4.03 2.06
C PHE A 120 -11.52 -4.45 1.53
N PRO A 121 -12.59 -4.54 2.34
CA PRO A 121 -13.91 -4.89 1.80
C PRO A 121 -14.44 -3.85 0.81
N TYR A 122 -14.09 -2.56 0.97
CA TYR A 122 -14.45 -1.50 0.01
C TYR A 122 -13.74 -1.70 -1.32
N VAL A 123 -12.41 -1.93 -1.30
CA VAL A 123 -11.62 -2.22 -2.51
C VAL A 123 -12.25 -3.38 -3.29
N LYS A 124 -12.48 -4.51 -2.61
CA LYS A 124 -13.07 -5.70 -3.22
C LYS A 124 -14.43 -5.39 -3.85
N ARG A 125 -15.31 -4.70 -3.13
CA ARG A 125 -16.65 -4.38 -3.62
C ARG A 125 -16.64 -3.42 -4.80
N ILE A 126 -15.76 -2.41 -4.78
CA ILE A 126 -15.64 -1.45 -5.88
C ILE A 126 -15.17 -2.18 -7.14
N VAL A 127 -14.09 -2.95 -7.05
CA VAL A 127 -13.50 -3.70 -8.18
C VAL A 127 -14.47 -4.76 -8.73
N GLU A 128 -15.20 -5.49 -7.88
CA GLU A 128 -16.22 -6.47 -8.29
C GLU A 128 -17.29 -5.84 -9.21
N LYS A 129 -17.59 -4.56 -9.05
CA LYS A 129 -18.61 -3.83 -9.81
C LYS A 129 -18.07 -3.06 -11.02
N ALA A 130 -16.80 -3.25 -11.37
CA ALA A 130 -16.20 -2.65 -12.55
C ALA A 130 -17.01 -2.99 -13.82
N SER A 131 -17.35 -1.96 -14.60
CA SER A 131 -18.12 -2.12 -15.84
C SER A 131 -17.85 -0.97 -16.81
N GLY A 132 -17.93 -1.26 -18.11
CA GLY A 132 -17.75 -0.25 -19.17
C GLY A 132 -16.34 0.30 -19.32
N VAL A 133 -15.32 -0.45 -18.90
CA VAL A 133 -13.90 -0.05 -18.91
C VAL A 133 -13.05 -1.05 -19.70
N ASP A 134 -13.25 -1.09 -21.01
CA ASP A 134 -12.66 -2.09 -21.91
C ASP A 134 -11.14 -1.92 -22.11
N LYS A 135 -10.60 -0.72 -21.91
CA LYS A 135 -9.17 -0.40 -22.02
C LYS A 135 -8.43 -0.56 -20.69
N LEU A 136 -9.12 -0.83 -19.58
CA LEU A 136 -8.51 -0.99 -18.27
C LEU A 136 -8.50 -2.46 -17.81
N ASN A 137 -7.42 -2.85 -17.13
CA ASN A 137 -7.41 -4.00 -16.24
C ASN A 137 -7.68 -3.47 -14.83
N VAL A 138 -8.90 -3.64 -14.34
CA VAL A 138 -9.23 -3.25 -12.96
C VAL A 138 -8.74 -4.31 -12.00
N ILE A 139 -7.87 -3.91 -11.08
CA ILE A 139 -7.19 -4.81 -10.15
C ILE A 139 -7.44 -4.34 -8.72
N ALA A 140 -7.81 -5.27 -7.85
CA ALA A 140 -7.86 -5.03 -6.42
C ALA A 140 -6.48 -5.29 -5.81
N PHE A 141 -6.02 -4.33 -5.02
CA PHE A 141 -4.74 -4.32 -4.31
C PHE A 141 -3.52 -4.31 -5.22
N ARG A 142 -2.39 -3.84 -4.71
CA ARG A 142 -1.11 -3.90 -5.43
C ARG A 142 -0.75 -5.37 -5.72
N PRO A 143 -0.61 -5.77 -6.99
CA PRO A 143 -0.31 -7.16 -7.32
C PRO A 143 1.16 -7.49 -7.05
N ARG A 144 1.44 -8.77 -6.84
CA ARG A 144 2.79 -9.35 -6.88
C ARG A 144 3.50 -8.96 -8.18
N THR A 145 4.78 -8.63 -8.08
CA THR A 145 5.67 -8.31 -9.21
C THR A 145 7.05 -8.93 -9.02
N GLU A 146 7.86 -8.91 -10.08
CA GLU A 146 9.26 -9.35 -10.06
C GLU A 146 10.22 -8.16 -9.87
N ILE A 147 9.72 -7.04 -9.34
CA ILE A 147 10.53 -5.84 -9.10
C ILE A 147 11.45 -6.07 -7.90
N THR A 148 12.74 -5.85 -8.10
CA THR A 148 13.78 -6.01 -7.07
C THR A 148 14.26 -4.68 -6.49
N GLU A 149 13.69 -3.55 -6.92
CA GLU A 149 14.07 -2.21 -6.47
C GLU A 149 12.82 -1.33 -6.31
N VAL A 150 12.68 -0.71 -5.14
CA VAL A 150 11.65 0.31 -4.88
C VAL A 150 12.29 1.69 -4.79
N LYS A 151 11.60 2.66 -5.40
CA LYS A 151 11.92 4.09 -5.24
C LYS A 151 10.80 4.75 -4.47
N TYR A 152 11.16 5.32 -3.34
CA TYR A 152 10.23 6.03 -2.47
C TYR A 152 10.88 7.34 -2.02
N ARG A 153 10.30 8.46 -2.44
CA ARG A 153 10.89 9.80 -2.28
C ARG A 153 12.34 9.82 -2.78
N ASN A 154 13.30 10.07 -1.90
CA ASN A 154 14.73 10.11 -2.21
C ASN A 154 15.45 8.78 -1.92
N ILE A 155 14.72 7.76 -1.45
CA ILE A 155 15.25 6.43 -1.16
C ILE A 155 15.12 5.54 -2.40
N THR A 156 16.19 4.82 -2.71
CA THR A 156 16.17 3.67 -3.62
C THR A 156 16.60 2.46 -2.81
N LEU A 157 15.66 1.57 -2.51
CA LEU A 157 15.91 0.36 -1.75
C LEU A 157 15.91 -0.84 -2.69
N LYS A 158 17.00 -1.60 -2.70
CA LYS A 158 17.13 -2.83 -3.48
C LYS A 158 16.93 -4.05 -2.61
N SER A 159 16.34 -5.10 -3.17
CA SER A 159 16.15 -6.39 -2.50
C SER A 159 17.45 -6.99 -1.97
N GLU A 160 18.56 -6.76 -2.67
CA GLU A 160 19.89 -7.24 -2.30
C GLU A 160 20.46 -6.54 -1.06
N GLN A 161 19.87 -5.41 -0.66
CA GLN A 161 20.22 -4.73 0.59
C GLN A 161 19.45 -5.26 1.79
N VAL A 162 18.40 -6.05 1.56
CA VAL A 162 17.45 -6.48 2.57
C VAL A 162 17.67 -7.95 2.90
N TYR A 163 17.71 -8.22 4.20
CA TYR A 163 17.74 -9.55 4.77
C TYR A 163 16.62 -9.68 5.79
N PHE A 164 16.24 -10.90 6.14
CA PHE A 164 15.21 -11.12 7.14
C PHE A 164 15.42 -12.41 7.93
N ARG A 165 14.81 -12.46 9.12
CA ARG A 165 14.42 -13.71 9.80
C ARG A 165 12.90 -13.72 9.92
N TRP A 166 12.36 -14.89 10.21
CA TRP A 166 10.94 -15.05 10.41
C TRP A 166 10.64 -16.05 11.52
N GLU A 167 9.46 -15.92 12.10
CA GLU A 167 8.90 -16.86 13.06
C GLU A 167 7.40 -17.06 12.81
N GLU A 168 6.86 -18.19 13.25
CA GLU A 168 5.42 -18.41 13.25
C GLU A 168 4.78 -17.57 14.36
N GLU A 169 3.69 -16.87 14.04
CA GLU A 169 2.88 -16.12 14.99
C GLU A 169 1.50 -16.75 15.15
N GLU A 170 0.75 -16.29 16.17
CA GLU A 170 -0.63 -16.73 16.38
C GLU A 170 -1.51 -16.43 15.15
N GLY A 171 -2.52 -17.28 14.92
CA GLY A 171 -3.45 -17.13 13.80
C GLY A 171 -2.89 -17.53 12.43
N GLY A 172 -1.74 -18.23 12.39
CA GLY A 172 -1.14 -18.72 11.14
C GLY A 172 -0.43 -17.62 10.34
N LYS A 173 -0.09 -16.51 10.99
CA LYS A 173 0.72 -15.44 10.42
C LYS A 173 2.20 -15.73 10.60
N ILE A 174 3.04 -14.99 9.86
CA ILE A 174 4.48 -15.00 10.06
C ILE A 174 4.98 -13.64 10.51
N GLY A 175 5.73 -13.61 11.61
CA GLY A 175 6.45 -12.44 12.07
C GLY A 175 7.73 -12.27 11.25
N ILE A 176 8.05 -11.05 10.85
CA ILE A 176 9.20 -10.73 10.00
C ILE A 176 10.12 -9.73 10.71
N GLU A 177 11.37 -10.13 10.94
CA GLU A 177 12.43 -9.24 11.39
C GLU A 177 13.32 -8.88 10.20
N THR A 178 13.31 -7.63 9.78
CA THR A 178 14.07 -7.16 8.61
C THR A 178 15.38 -6.49 9.01
N PHE A 179 16.37 -6.60 8.13
CA PHE A 179 17.70 -6.02 8.29
C PHE A 179 18.14 -5.35 6.98
N VAL A 180 18.34 -4.04 7.02
CA VAL A 180 18.71 -3.24 5.83
C VAL A 180 20.18 -2.84 5.89
N SER A 181 20.91 -3.13 4.83
CA SER A 181 22.33 -2.79 4.66
C SER A 181 22.53 -1.55 3.79
N GLY A 182 23.66 -0.85 3.98
CA GLY A 182 24.00 0.34 3.21
C GLY A 182 23.25 1.61 3.60
N VAL A 183 22.61 1.61 4.77
CA VAL A 183 21.97 2.78 5.39
C VAL A 183 22.54 3.00 6.80
N ASN A 184 22.57 4.26 7.26
CA ASN A 184 23.17 4.61 8.56
C ASN A 184 22.19 4.51 9.72
N GLU A 185 20.91 4.74 9.45
CA GLU A 185 19.80 4.68 10.41
C GLU A 185 18.54 4.22 9.71
N MET A 186 17.63 3.58 10.46
CA MET A 186 16.26 3.34 10.01
C MET A 186 15.45 4.62 10.21
N ASN A 187 14.54 4.88 9.28
CA ASN A 187 13.59 5.99 9.34
C ASN A 187 12.34 5.63 8.55
N ASP A 188 11.28 6.42 8.71
CA ASP A 188 9.98 6.20 8.09
C ASP A 188 10.04 6.03 6.55
N ASP A 189 10.97 6.71 5.86
CA ASP A 189 11.11 6.59 4.41
C ASP A 189 11.71 5.23 3.99
N ILE A 190 12.67 4.71 4.76
CA ILE A 190 13.25 3.38 4.53
C ILE A 190 12.25 2.30 4.90
N GLU A 191 11.52 2.46 6.01
CA GLU A 191 10.46 1.54 6.43
C GLU A 191 9.34 1.48 5.38
N SER A 192 8.89 2.63 4.87
CA SER A 192 7.93 2.71 3.77
C SER A 192 8.45 2.02 2.49
N ALA A 193 9.72 2.26 2.12
CA ALA A 193 10.32 1.62 0.95
C ALA A 193 10.42 0.10 1.11
N LEU A 194 10.68 -0.38 2.33
CA LEU A 194 10.74 -1.81 2.65
C LEU A 194 9.36 -2.45 2.59
N PHE A 195 8.35 -1.78 3.13
CA PHE A 195 6.96 -2.23 3.04
C PHE A 195 6.49 -2.36 1.59
N LEU A 196 6.75 -1.34 0.77
CA LEU A 196 6.49 -1.38 -0.66
C LEU A 196 7.29 -2.50 -1.38
N LEU A 197 8.49 -2.83 -0.91
CA LEU A 197 9.26 -3.93 -1.46
C LEU A 197 8.62 -5.29 -1.11
N MET A 198 8.06 -5.44 0.09
CA MET A 198 7.26 -6.60 0.50
C MET A 198 5.98 -6.73 -0.33
N ASP A 199 5.26 -5.63 -0.55
CA ASP A 199 4.10 -5.57 -1.44
C ASP A 199 4.48 -6.01 -2.87
N ASN A 200 5.63 -5.59 -3.37
CA ASN A 200 6.07 -6.06 -4.68
C ASN A 200 6.35 -7.57 -4.68
N ALA A 201 6.93 -8.12 -3.61
CA ALA A 201 7.27 -9.53 -3.55
C ALA A 201 6.04 -10.46 -3.43
N ILE A 202 5.07 -10.11 -2.57
CA ILE A 202 3.93 -10.98 -2.24
C ILE A 202 2.56 -10.33 -2.43
N GLY A 203 2.48 -9.06 -2.80
CA GLY A 203 1.23 -8.33 -3.02
C GLY A 203 0.65 -7.77 -1.72
N GLU A 204 0.04 -6.59 -1.79
CA GLU A 204 -0.54 -5.87 -0.64
C GLU A 204 -1.50 -6.76 0.17
N TYR A 205 -2.41 -7.47 -0.51
CA TYR A 205 -3.37 -8.32 0.19
C TYR A 205 -2.69 -9.37 1.09
N GLU A 206 -1.57 -9.92 0.63
CA GLU A 206 -0.90 -11.02 1.31
C GLU A 206 0.03 -10.51 2.40
N VAL A 207 0.63 -9.34 2.21
CA VAL A 207 1.32 -8.63 3.30
C VAL A 207 0.34 -8.43 4.46
N GLU A 208 -0.80 -7.77 4.23
CA GLU A 208 -1.71 -7.44 5.34
C GLU A 208 -2.40 -8.63 6.00
N THR A 209 -2.64 -9.71 5.24
CA THR A 209 -3.40 -10.86 5.75
C THR A 209 -2.52 -11.98 6.30
N ARG A 210 -1.26 -12.08 5.86
CA ARG A 210 -0.36 -13.20 6.23
C ARG A 210 0.84 -12.78 7.03
N VAL A 211 1.31 -11.55 6.88
CA VAL A 211 2.41 -11.04 7.68
C VAL A 211 1.84 -10.51 9.00
N GLY A 212 2.48 -10.90 10.09
CA GLY A 212 2.20 -10.47 11.45
C GLY A 212 3.03 -9.23 11.79
N GLY A 213 3.73 -9.27 12.92
CA GLY A 213 4.65 -8.20 13.30
C GLY A 213 5.77 -8.01 12.28
N ILE A 214 6.04 -6.75 11.92
CA ILE A 214 7.22 -6.38 11.13
C ILE A 214 8.13 -5.52 12.00
N SER A 215 9.40 -5.92 12.11
CA SER A 215 10.43 -5.12 12.78
C SER A 215 11.54 -4.70 11.81
N TYR A 216 12.09 -3.52 12.09
CA TYR A 216 12.96 -2.79 11.17
C TYR A 216 14.33 -2.55 11.81
N ASN A 217 15.36 -3.20 11.28
CA ASN A 217 16.70 -3.12 11.85
C ASN A 217 17.75 -2.72 10.81
N LEU A 218 18.83 -2.12 11.32
CA LEU A 218 20.08 -1.98 10.56
C LEU A 218 20.80 -3.32 10.48
N TYR A 219 21.27 -3.67 9.30
CA TYR A 219 22.18 -4.79 9.14
C TYR A 219 23.52 -4.51 9.86
N LYS A 220 24.00 -5.48 10.63
CA LYS A 220 25.33 -5.47 11.26
C LYS A 220 26.01 -6.80 10.95
N GLU A 221 27.32 -6.79 10.71
CA GLU A 221 28.07 -8.02 10.35
C GLU A 221 27.97 -9.16 11.40
N LYS A 222 27.62 -8.82 12.64
CA LYS A 222 27.42 -9.79 13.72
C LYS A 222 26.10 -10.57 13.62
N GLU A 223 25.16 -10.13 12.78
CA GLU A 223 23.87 -10.80 12.61
C GLU A 223 24.08 -12.15 11.92
N LYS A 224 23.53 -13.21 12.52
CA LYS A 224 23.65 -14.59 12.00
C LYS A 224 22.31 -15.08 11.46
N ASP A 225 22.31 -16.16 10.70
CA ASP A 225 21.06 -16.85 10.32
C ASP A 225 20.03 -15.96 9.60
N LEU A 226 20.52 -14.99 8.83
CA LEU A 226 19.68 -14.12 8.02
C LEU A 226 19.42 -14.73 6.63
N LEU A 227 18.18 -14.70 6.18
CA LEU A 227 17.79 -15.05 4.82
C LEU A 227 17.85 -13.81 3.93
N PRO A 228 18.33 -13.93 2.68
CA PRO A 228 18.26 -12.83 1.71
C PRO A 228 16.82 -12.61 1.24
N PHE A 229 16.43 -11.35 0.99
CA PHE A 229 15.04 -11.00 0.69
C PHE A 229 14.43 -11.71 -0.52
N HIS A 230 15.22 -12.16 -1.50
CA HIS A 230 14.69 -12.94 -2.63
C HIS A 230 14.01 -14.26 -2.20
N GLN A 231 14.28 -14.75 -0.98
CA GLN A 231 13.61 -15.92 -0.41
C GLN A 231 12.29 -15.59 0.30
N PHE A 232 12.00 -14.31 0.56
CA PHE A 232 10.83 -13.85 1.32
C PHE A 232 9.53 -14.44 0.77
N ARG A 233 9.33 -14.34 -0.55
CA ARG A 233 8.17 -14.92 -1.22
C ARG A 233 8.05 -16.43 -1.00
N THR A 234 9.15 -17.15 -1.12
CA THR A 234 9.16 -18.62 -0.96
C THR A 234 8.76 -18.99 0.47
N ILE A 235 9.32 -18.31 1.47
CA ILE A 235 8.98 -18.51 2.88
C ILE A 235 7.50 -18.25 3.15
N VAL A 236 6.94 -17.14 2.64
CA VAL A 236 5.52 -16.81 2.82
C VAL A 236 4.63 -17.87 2.14
N ASP A 237 4.95 -18.27 0.92
CA ASP A 237 4.14 -19.23 0.16
C ASP A 237 4.21 -20.65 0.76
N GLU A 238 5.35 -21.08 1.32
CA GLU A 238 5.53 -22.42 1.94
C GLU A 238 4.91 -22.55 3.34
N ASN A 239 4.79 -21.44 4.06
CA ASN A 239 4.12 -21.42 5.37
C ASN A 239 2.64 -21.06 5.27
N TYR A 240 2.16 -20.77 4.05
CA TYR A 240 0.75 -20.70 3.75
C TYR A 240 0.23 -22.11 3.36
N ASN A 241 -0.89 -22.53 3.97
CA ASN A 241 -1.52 -23.87 3.90
C ASN A 241 -1.06 -24.94 4.94
N LYS A 242 -0.26 -24.57 5.95
CA LYS A 242 -0.13 -25.39 7.16
C LYS A 242 -1.24 -25.06 8.16
#